data_AF-A0A429ALE6-F1
#
_entry.id   AF-A0A429ALE6-F1
#
_cell.length_a   1.000
_cell.length_b   1.000
_cell.length_c   1.000
_cell.angle_alpha   90.00
_cell.angle_beta   90.00
_cell.angle_gamma   90.00
#
_symmetry.space_group_name_H-M   'P 1'
#
loop_
_entity.id
_entity.type
_entity.pdbx_description
1 polymer ?
#
loop_
_entity_poly.entity_id
_entity_poly.type
_entity_poly.pdbx_seq_one_letter_code
_entity_poly.pdbx_strand_id
1 'polypeptide(L)'
;MGPPNPRQRFEELYTEHYAAVSGYVRRRTDDPHDTADVIAETFTTAWRRRGCWPAGDRARLWLYGVARRTLANHRRGESRREGLGNAELAQVLGCSRIAVRQRLHRARKRLATELAADDPDLARYGSRAVSLAKETS
;
A
#
# COMPACT_ATOMS: atom_id res chain seq x y z
N MET A 1 4.21 -18.88 -31.13
CA MET A 1 3.76 -18.04 -30.00
C MET A 1 5.02 -17.48 -29.36
N GLY A 2 5.31 -16.18 -29.54
CA GLY A 2 6.52 -15.59 -28.95
C GLY A 2 6.48 -15.64 -27.42
N PRO A 3 7.62 -15.52 -26.71
CA PRO A 3 7.62 -15.45 -25.25
C PRO A 3 6.66 -14.34 -24.80
N PRO A 4 5.87 -14.56 -23.74
CA PRO A 4 4.88 -13.58 -23.30
C PRO A 4 5.58 -12.24 -23.07
N ASN A 5 4.99 -11.18 -23.62
CA ASN A 5 5.58 -9.86 -23.53
C ASN A 5 5.65 -9.44 -22.05
N PRO A 6 6.55 -8.51 -21.66
CA PRO A 6 6.73 -8.16 -20.25
C PRO A 6 5.46 -7.67 -19.55
N ARG A 7 4.49 -7.14 -20.31
CA ARG A 7 3.17 -6.73 -19.83
C ARG A 7 2.31 -7.94 -19.45
N GLN A 8 2.20 -8.94 -20.33
CA GLN A 8 1.43 -10.17 -20.08
C GLN A 8 1.97 -10.92 -18.85
N ARG A 9 3.30 -11.09 -18.76
CA ARG A 9 3.93 -11.73 -17.58
C ARG A 9 3.63 -10.98 -16.28
N PHE A 10 3.49 -9.66 -16.35
CA PHE A 10 3.12 -8.86 -15.19
C PHE A 10 1.63 -8.98 -14.86
N GLU A 11 0.76 -8.97 -15.86
CA GLU A 11 -0.69 -9.16 -15.70
C GLU A 11 -1.02 -10.52 -15.09
N GLU A 12 -0.36 -11.59 -15.54
CA GLU A 12 -0.44 -12.95 -14.96
C GLU A 12 -0.09 -12.92 -13.47
N LEU A 13 1.08 -12.39 -13.13
CA LEU A 13 1.51 -12.32 -11.75
C LEU A 13 0.61 -11.42 -10.89
N TYR A 14 0.17 -10.27 -11.42
CA TYR A 14 -0.73 -9.37 -10.73
C TYR A 14 -2.02 -10.12 -10.38
N THR A 15 -2.65 -10.75 -11.37
CA THR A 15 -3.90 -11.50 -11.19
C THR A 15 -3.74 -12.64 -10.20
N GLU A 16 -2.66 -13.42 -10.32
CA GLU A 16 -2.39 -14.58 -9.47
C GLU A 16 -2.12 -14.20 -8.01
N HIS A 17 -1.45 -13.07 -7.76
CA HIS A 17 -0.93 -12.75 -6.43
C HIS A 17 -1.60 -11.55 -5.74
N TYR A 18 -2.45 -10.78 -6.44
CA TYR A 18 -3.11 -9.60 -5.88
C TYR A 18 -3.85 -9.91 -4.57
N ALA A 19 -4.71 -10.93 -4.56
CA ALA A 19 -5.49 -11.27 -3.35
C ALA A 19 -4.60 -11.62 -2.16
N ALA A 20 -3.52 -12.38 -2.40
CA ALA A 20 -2.59 -12.81 -1.37
C ALA A 20 -1.77 -11.64 -0.80
N VAL A 21 -1.31 -10.71 -1.65
CA VAL A 21 -0.58 -9.51 -1.24
C VAL A 21 -1.52 -8.52 -0.52
N SER A 22 -2.70 -8.26 -1.07
CA SER A 22 -3.70 -7.38 -0.46
C SER A 22 -4.12 -7.88 0.92
N GLY A 23 -4.38 -9.19 1.08
CA GLY A 23 -4.65 -9.79 2.39
C GLY A 23 -3.47 -9.76 3.36
N TYR A 24 -2.23 -9.81 2.85
CA TYR A 24 -1.03 -9.64 3.68
C TYR A 24 -0.88 -8.20 4.21
N VAL A 25 -1.09 -7.20 3.35
CA VAL A 25 -0.96 -5.77 3.65
C VAL A 25 -2.08 -5.30 4.58
N ARG A 26 -3.33 -5.69 4.30
CA ARG A 26 -4.50 -5.33 5.10
C ARG A 26 -4.39 -5.81 6.55
N ARG A 27 -3.72 -6.94 6.80
CA ARG A 27 -3.45 -7.42 8.17
C ARG A 27 -2.39 -6.60 8.93
N ARG A 28 -1.71 -5.66 8.28
CA ARG A 28 -0.54 -4.92 8.81
C ARG A 28 -0.71 -3.41 8.77
N THR A 29 -1.88 -2.96 8.36
CA THR A 29 -2.22 -1.56 8.13
C THR A 29 -3.62 -1.34 8.69
N ASP A 30 -3.79 -0.29 9.48
CA ASP A 30 -5.06 -0.01 10.15
C ASP A 30 -6.02 0.79 9.26
N ASP A 31 -5.56 1.22 8.08
CA ASP A 31 -6.27 2.10 7.19
C ASP A 31 -6.34 1.62 5.70
N PRO A 32 -7.48 1.80 5.03
CA PRO A 32 -7.67 1.46 3.61
C PRO A 32 -6.79 2.22 2.60
N HIS A 33 -6.53 3.52 2.80
CA HIS A 33 -5.67 4.31 1.91
C HIS A 33 -4.22 3.86 2.00
N ASP A 34 -3.69 3.69 3.22
CA ASP A 34 -2.33 3.18 3.42
C ASP A 34 -2.20 1.76 2.84
N THR A 35 -3.26 0.96 2.95
CA THR A 35 -3.32 -0.37 2.33
C THR A 35 -3.22 -0.28 0.80
N ALA A 36 -4.01 0.60 0.18
CA ALA A 36 -4.02 0.83 -1.26
C ALA A 36 -2.66 1.36 -1.77
N ASP A 37 -2.07 2.33 -1.06
CA ASP A 37 -0.76 2.91 -1.40
C ASP A 37 0.34 1.86 -1.36
N VAL A 38 0.36 1.03 -0.31
CA VAL A 38 1.35 -0.05 -0.18
C VAL A 38 1.18 -1.09 -1.28
N ILE A 39 -0.05 -1.47 -1.63
CA ILE A 39 -0.33 -2.41 -2.72
C ILE A 39 0.16 -1.83 -4.05
N ALA A 40 -0.25 -0.59 -4.36
CA ALA A 40 0.11 0.10 -5.60
C ALA A 40 1.63 0.21 -5.74
N GLU A 41 2.35 0.60 -4.68
CA GLU A 41 3.81 0.73 -4.72
C GLU A 41 4.52 -0.64 -4.79
N THR A 42 3.94 -1.68 -4.18
CA THR A 42 4.46 -3.06 -4.30
C THR A 42 4.44 -3.52 -5.75
N PHE A 43 3.31 -3.40 -6.43
CA PHE A 43 3.17 -3.82 -7.82
C PHE A 43 3.88 -2.87 -8.79
N THR A 44 3.96 -1.57 -8.49
CA THR A 44 4.80 -0.63 -9.25
C THR A 44 6.29 -1.01 -9.17
N THR A 45 6.75 -1.41 -7.98
CA THR A 45 8.12 -1.91 -7.79
C THR A 45 8.35 -3.20 -8.57
N ALA A 46 7.37 -4.09 -8.58
CA ALA A 46 7.41 -5.31 -9.38
C ALA A 46 7.54 -5.00 -10.89
N TRP A 47 6.74 -4.07 -11.41
CA TRP A 47 6.84 -3.61 -12.81
C TRP A 47 8.21 -3.02 -13.16
N ARG A 48 8.76 -2.19 -12.27
CA ARG A 48 10.12 -1.61 -12.44
C ARG A 48 11.20 -2.69 -12.44
N ARG A 49 10.98 -3.80 -11.73
CA ARG A 49 11.90 -4.94 -11.59
C ARG A 49 11.48 -6.19 -12.38
N ARG A 50 10.65 -6.03 -13.41
CA ARG A 50 10.04 -7.12 -14.20
C ARG A 50 11.04 -8.11 -14.84
N GLY A 51 12.32 -7.76 -14.92
CA GLY A 51 13.38 -8.66 -15.40
C GLY A 51 14.04 -9.54 -14.33
N CYS A 52 13.71 -9.36 -13.05
CA CYS A 52 14.55 -9.87 -11.93
C CYS A 52 13.79 -10.73 -10.91
N TRP A 53 12.48 -10.83 -11.03
CA TRP A 53 11.65 -11.63 -10.12
C TRP A 53 11.62 -13.13 -10.48
N PRO A 54 11.55 -14.03 -9.49
CA PRO A 54 11.48 -15.48 -9.71
C PRO A 54 10.16 -15.91 -10.36
N ALA A 55 10.13 -17.09 -10.99
CA ALA A 55 8.91 -17.73 -11.49
C ALA A 55 8.18 -18.55 -10.40
N GLY A 56 6.88 -18.78 -10.61
CA GLY A 56 6.01 -19.61 -9.76
C GLY A 56 5.88 -19.10 -8.32
N ASP A 57 5.74 -20.01 -7.36
CA ASP A 57 5.53 -19.67 -5.93
C ASP A 57 6.60 -18.76 -5.31
N ARG A 58 7.81 -18.74 -5.87
CA ARG A 58 8.89 -17.85 -5.42
C ARG A 58 8.59 -16.38 -5.73
N ALA A 59 7.77 -16.10 -6.75
CA ALA A 59 7.30 -14.76 -7.07
C ALA A 59 6.43 -14.18 -5.95
N ARG A 60 5.53 -14.99 -5.39
CA ARG A 60 4.71 -14.62 -4.23
C ARG A 60 5.56 -14.25 -3.00
N LEU A 61 6.56 -15.06 -2.69
CA LEU A 61 7.50 -14.77 -1.59
C LEU A 61 8.30 -13.48 -1.84
N TRP A 62 8.73 -13.27 -3.08
CA TRP A 62 9.41 -12.05 -3.49
C TRP A 62 8.52 -10.81 -3.31
N LEU A 63 7.25 -10.89 -3.72
CA LEU A 63 6.25 -9.82 -3.53
C LEU A 63 6.00 -9.52 -2.05
N TYR A 64 5.96 -10.52 -1.17
CA TYR A 64 5.89 -10.27 0.26
C TYR A 64 7.12 -9.55 0.79
N GLY A 65 8.31 -9.86 0.27
CA GLY A 65 9.54 -9.12 0.57
C GLY A 65 9.44 -7.66 0.16
N VAL A 66 8.91 -7.39 -1.04
CA VAL A 66 8.67 -6.02 -1.53
C VAL A 66 7.64 -5.31 -0.65
N ALA A 67 6.47 -5.91 -0.41
CA ALA A 67 5.41 -5.34 0.41
C ALA A 67 5.90 -5.02 1.83
N ARG A 68 6.71 -5.88 2.44
CA ARG A 68 7.34 -5.62 3.74
C ARG A 68 8.23 -4.38 3.71
N ARG A 69 9.04 -4.22 2.66
CA ARG A 69 9.91 -3.04 2.50
C ARG A 69 9.09 -1.77 2.28
N THR A 70 8.05 -1.84 1.46
CA THR A 70 7.11 -0.74 1.23
C THR A 70 6.42 -0.31 2.53
N LEU A 71 5.91 -1.25 3.33
CA LEU A 71 5.35 -0.97 4.66
C LEU A 71 6.34 -0.27 5.59
N ALA A 72 7.60 -0.75 5.62
CA ALA A 72 8.63 -0.12 6.45
C ALA A 72 8.97 1.30 5.97
N ASN A 73 8.94 1.55 4.66
CA ASN A 73 9.14 2.88 4.10
C ASN A 73 7.97 3.81 4.41
N HIS A 74 6.73 3.33 4.25
CA HIS A 74 5.52 4.09 4.54
C HIS A 74 5.51 4.56 6.00
N ARG A 75 5.75 3.64 6.94
CA ARG A 75 5.84 3.95 8.38
C ARG A 75 6.95 4.96 8.71
N ARG A 76 8.12 4.86 8.05
CA ARG A 76 9.22 5.83 8.20
C ARG A 76 8.90 7.18 7.55
N GLY A 77 8.10 7.21 6.49
CA GLY A 77 7.62 8.42 5.84
C GLY A 77 6.63 9.18 6.71
N GLU A 78 5.64 8.48 7.27
CA GLU A 78 4.70 9.03 8.25
C GLU A 78 5.41 9.66 9.45
N SER A 79 6.31 8.91 10.10
CA SER A 79 7.04 9.41 11.27
C SER A 79 7.93 10.62 10.99
N ARG A 80 8.32 10.86 9.72
CA ARG A 80 9.08 12.07 9.32
C ARG A 80 8.17 13.25 9.00
N ARG A 81 6.99 13.01 8.40
CA ARG A 81 6.01 14.06 8.07
C ARG A 81 5.33 14.67 9.29
N GLU A 82 5.40 14.01 10.44
CA GLU A 82 4.77 14.46 11.70
C GLU A 82 5.44 15.69 12.35
N GLY A 83 6.59 16.17 11.84
CA GLY A 83 7.04 17.58 11.87
C GLY A 83 7.44 18.21 13.22
N LEU A 84 6.75 17.88 14.31
CA LEU A 84 7.26 17.95 15.68
C LEU A 84 7.71 16.54 16.00
N GLY A 85 8.96 16.37 16.44
CA GLY A 85 9.46 15.03 16.68
C GLY A 85 8.48 14.31 17.60
N ASN A 86 8.02 13.10 17.27
CA ASN A 86 7.10 12.34 18.13
C ASN A 86 7.58 12.25 19.60
N ALA A 87 8.88 12.46 19.82
CA ALA A 87 9.51 12.65 21.12
C ALA A 87 9.11 13.96 21.84
N GLU A 88 9.08 15.09 21.15
CA GLU A 88 8.69 16.40 21.70
C GLU A 88 7.20 16.42 22.02
N LEU A 89 6.36 15.93 21.10
CA LEU A 89 4.91 15.77 21.36
C LEU A 89 4.64 14.79 22.50
N ALA A 90 5.42 13.72 22.60
CA ALA A 90 5.32 12.76 23.70
C ALA A 90 5.62 13.42 25.05
N GLN A 91 6.65 14.27 25.09
CA GLN A 91 7.04 15.02 26.28
C GLN A 91 5.95 16.03 26.69
N VAL A 92 5.43 16.81 25.74
CA VAL A 92 4.37 17.80 25.99
C VAL A 92 3.06 17.13 26.44
N LEU A 93 2.69 16.01 25.82
CA LEU A 93 1.45 15.29 26.12
C LEU A 93 1.59 14.29 27.28
N GLY A 94 2.78 14.17 27.89
CA GLY A 94 3.06 13.22 28.96
C GLY A 94 2.74 11.76 28.60
N CYS A 95 2.92 11.36 27.33
CA CYS A 95 2.57 10.02 26.85
C CYS A 95 3.71 9.39 26.03
N SER A 96 3.60 8.09 25.73
CA SER A 96 4.65 7.41 24.95
C SER A 96 4.70 7.89 23.50
N ARG A 97 5.87 7.83 22.87
CA ARG A 97 6.04 8.15 21.42
C ARG A 97 5.12 7.30 20.54
N ILE A 98 4.87 6.05 20.95
CA ILE A 98 3.94 5.15 20.26
C ILE A 98 2.50 5.65 20.38
N ALA A 99 2.09 6.16 21.55
CA ALA A 99 0.77 6.75 21.76
C ALA A 99 0.56 8.02 20.92
N VAL A 100 1.56 8.89 20.83
CA VAL A 100 1.51 10.08 19.96
C VAL A 100 1.32 9.68 18.50
N ARG A 101 2.17 8.78 17.99
CA ARG A 101 2.09 8.28 16.60
C ARG A 101 0.71 7.72 16.28
N GLN A 102 0.17 6.90 17.17
CA GLN A 102 -1.17 6.32 17.00
C GLN A 102 -2.27 7.38 17.03
N ARG A 103 -2.17 8.39 17.91
CA ARG A 103 -3.15 9.47 18.02
C ARG A 103 -3.12 10.37 16.78
N LEU A 104 -1.93 10.77 16.31
CA LEU A 104 -1.75 11.56 15.10
C LEU A 104 -2.25 10.82 13.86
N HIS A 105 -1.90 9.55 13.73
CA HIS A 105 -2.40 8.70 12.66
C HIS A 105 -3.95 8.73 12.63
N ARG A 106 -4.60 8.45 13.77
CA ARG A 106 -6.07 8.48 13.85
C ARG A 106 -6.67 9.86 13.58
N ALA A 107 -6.05 10.94 14.07
CA ALA A 107 -6.51 12.30 13.83
C ALA A 107 -6.44 12.66 12.34
N ARG A 108 -5.34 12.32 11.65
CA ARG A 108 -5.21 12.49 10.21
C ARG A 108 -6.23 11.67 9.43
N LYS A 109 -6.53 10.44 9.88
CA LYS A 109 -7.57 9.61 9.25
C LYS A 109 -8.96 10.20 9.39
N ARG A 110 -9.33 10.68 10.57
CA ARG A 110 -10.62 11.40 10.75
C ARG A 110 -10.72 12.58 9.80
N LEU A 111 -9.68 13.41 9.75
CA LEU A 111 -9.63 14.54 8.83
C LEU A 111 -9.70 14.09 7.36
N ALA A 112 -8.99 13.03 6.97
CA ALA A 112 -9.06 12.50 5.60
C ALA A 112 -10.45 11.93 5.27
N THR A 113 -11.13 11.28 6.21
CA THR A 113 -12.51 10.82 6.04
C THR A 113 -13.48 11.98 5.90
N GLU A 114 -13.33 13.03 6.71
CA GLU A 114 -14.13 14.26 6.60
C GLU A 114 -13.90 14.93 5.24
N LEU A 115 -12.64 15.06 4.79
CA LEU A 115 -12.31 15.62 3.48
C LEU A 115 -12.80 14.75 2.31
N ALA A 116 -12.77 13.42 2.45
CA ALA A 116 -13.27 12.49 1.42
C ALA A 116 -14.80 12.42 1.39
N ALA A 117 -15.48 12.74 2.49
CA ALA A 117 -16.94 12.91 2.49
C ALA A 117 -17.36 14.15 1.69
N ASP A 118 -16.50 15.17 1.62
CA ASP A 118 -16.70 16.38 0.81
C ASP A 118 -16.31 16.20 -0.68
N ASP A 119 -15.44 15.23 -1.02
CA ASP A 119 -15.04 14.92 -2.41
C ASP A 119 -15.18 13.42 -2.75
N PRO A 120 -16.36 12.99 -3.27
CA PRO A 120 -16.67 11.60 -3.54
C PRO A 120 -15.95 10.97 -4.75
N ASP A 121 -15.20 11.74 -5.56
CA ASP A 121 -14.61 11.23 -6.80
C ASP A 121 -13.30 10.42 -6.60
N LEU A 122 -12.57 10.66 -5.50
CA LEU A 122 -11.33 9.94 -5.16
C LEU A 122 -11.56 8.47 -4.77
N ALA A 123 -12.69 8.14 -4.14
CA ALA A 123 -13.03 6.78 -3.74
C ALA A 123 -13.40 5.88 -4.94
N ARG A 124 -13.82 6.48 -6.06
CA ARG A 124 -14.29 5.78 -7.27
C ARG A 124 -13.15 5.22 -8.12
N TYR A 125 -11.96 5.80 -8.00
CA TYR A 125 -10.81 5.47 -8.86
C TYR A 125 -10.25 4.06 -8.61
N GLY A 126 -10.26 3.59 -7.36
CA GLY A 126 -9.77 2.25 -6.99
C GLY A 126 -10.69 1.12 -7.43
N SER A 127 -12.01 1.32 -7.34
CA SER A 127 -13.01 0.30 -7.66
C SER A 127 -13.17 0.10 -9.17
N ARG A 128 -13.05 1.16 -9.97
CA ARG A 128 -13.21 1.11 -11.44
C ARG A 128 -12.07 0.39 -12.14
N ALA A 129 -10.84 0.50 -11.63
CA ALA A 129 -9.67 -0.20 -12.17
C ALA A 129 -9.80 -1.72 -12.10
N VAL A 130 -10.53 -2.24 -11.10
CA VAL A 130 -10.81 -3.68 -10.96
C VAL A 130 -11.98 -4.11 -11.83
N SER A 131 -12.97 -3.25 -12.06
CA SER A 131 -14.13 -3.55 -12.92
C SER A 131 -13.77 -3.54 -14.42
N LEU A 132 -12.97 -2.58 -14.88
CA LEU A 132 -12.50 -2.53 -16.28
C LEU A 132 -11.65 -3.74 -16.68
N ALA A 133 -10.95 -4.35 -15.72
CA ALA A 133 -10.18 -5.57 -15.95
C ALA A 133 -11.04 -6.84 -16.10
N LYS A 134 -12.34 -6.77 -15.76
CA LYS A 134 -13.28 -7.91 -15.86
C LYS A 134 -14.19 -7.86 -17.09
N GLU A 135 -14.28 -6.73 -17.78
CA GLU A 135 -15.24 -6.52 -18.88
C GLU A 135 -14.66 -6.75 -20.29
N THR A 136 -13.35 -6.99 -20.42
CA THR A 136 -12.70 -7.25 -21.72
C THR A 136 -12.34 -8.72 -21.96
N SER A 137 -13.09 -9.66 -21.38
CA SER A 137 -12.87 -11.10 -21.59
C SER A 137 -14.08 -11.80 -22.19
#